data_AF-A0A2H0BB20-F1
#
_entry.id   AF-A0A2H0BB20-F1
#
_cell.length_a   1.000
_cell.length_b   1.000
_cell.length_c   1.000
_cell.angle_alpha   90.00
_cell.angle_beta   90.00
_cell.angle_gamma   90.00
#
_symmetry.space_group_name_H-M   'P 1'
#
loop_
_entity.id
_entity.type
_entity.pdbx_description
1 polymer ?
#
loop_
_entity_poly.entity_id
_entity_poly.type
_entity_poly.pdbx_seq_one_letter_code
_entity_poly.pdbx_strand_id
1 'polypeptide(L)'
;MNIKPTPPSTKDGKKKSTRYLDIEFTDEFDQINYLECKTFNIKNVDTTQRSFYLSPSEDFKVTANAHHFAICYEINVVGRKGKNNIYKCNSWKILNLEALQLDVKYEFNSDNAGMYNEKLILAEGKI
;
A
#
# COMPACT_ATOMS: atom_id res chain seq x y z
N MET A 1 -19.93 -15.66 -11.08
CA MET A 1 -18.68 -15.58 -10.31
C MET A 1 -18.97 -14.86 -8.99
N ASN A 2 -18.98 -15.58 -7.87
CA ASN A 2 -19.25 -15.01 -6.54
C ASN A 2 -17.92 -14.79 -5.82
N ILE A 3 -17.30 -13.64 -6.04
CA ILE A 3 -16.07 -13.25 -5.34
C ILE A 3 -16.47 -12.51 -4.07
N LYS A 4 -15.96 -12.92 -2.91
CA LYS A 4 -16.17 -12.25 -1.62
C LYS A 4 -14.92 -11.45 -1.24
N PRO A 5 -14.83 -10.15 -1.59
CA PRO A 5 -13.69 -9.33 -1.21
C PRO A 5 -13.80 -8.96 0.27
N THR A 6 -12.70 -9.15 1.00
CA THR A 6 -12.59 -8.72 2.40
C THR A 6 -11.29 -7.96 2.61
N PRO A 7 -11.27 -6.94 3.49
CA PRO A 7 -10.01 -6.38 3.96
C PRO A 7 -9.20 -7.50 4.62
N PRO A 8 -7.91 -7.68 4.26
CA PRO A 8 -7.10 -8.74 4.83
C PRO A 8 -6.96 -8.53 6.34
N SER A 9 -7.12 -9.63 7.07
CA SER A 9 -6.85 -9.66 8.51
C SER A 9 -5.36 -9.93 8.71
N THR A 10 -4.78 -9.38 9.77
CA THR A 10 -3.40 -9.73 10.11
C THR A 10 -3.32 -11.15 10.70
N LYS A 11 -2.12 -11.68 10.91
CA LYS A 11 -1.93 -12.99 11.56
C LYS A 11 -2.66 -13.08 12.90
N ASP A 12 -2.70 -11.98 13.65
CA ASP A 12 -3.41 -11.89 14.94
C ASP A 12 -4.93 -11.67 14.82
N GLY A 13 -5.50 -11.74 13.60
CA GLY A 13 -6.94 -11.57 13.35
C GLY A 13 -7.43 -10.12 13.48
N LYS A 14 -6.52 -9.14 13.67
CA LYS A 14 -6.87 -7.73 13.78
C LYS A 14 -6.97 -7.09 12.39
N LYS A 15 -7.96 -6.22 12.21
CA LYS A 15 -8.09 -5.39 10.99
C LYS A 15 -7.21 -4.15 11.15
N LYS A 16 -6.08 -4.07 10.44
CA LYS A 16 -5.25 -2.86 10.37
C LYS A 16 -5.63 -2.00 9.15
N SER A 17 -5.84 -0.71 9.35
CA SER A 17 -6.23 0.22 8.27
C SER A 17 -5.07 0.64 7.36
N THR A 18 -3.82 0.33 7.70
CA THR A 18 -2.64 0.88 7.01
C THR A 18 -1.68 -0.20 6.52
N ARG A 19 -1.20 0.02 5.28
CA ARG A 19 -0.22 -0.76 4.50
C ARG A 19 -0.76 -2.05 3.85
N TYR A 20 -0.09 -2.38 2.74
CA TYR A 20 -0.29 -3.53 1.84
C TYR A 20 -0.81 -4.78 2.57
N LEU A 21 -1.86 -5.47 2.11
CA LEU A 21 -2.69 -5.31 0.91
C LEU A 21 -4.03 -4.62 1.17
N ASP A 22 -4.66 -4.15 0.10
CA ASP A 22 -6.02 -3.58 0.12
C ASP A 22 -7.12 -4.65 0.23
N ILE A 23 -7.03 -5.73 -0.55
CA ILE A 23 -8.09 -6.76 -0.66
C ILE A 23 -7.49 -8.17 -0.64
N GLU A 24 -8.13 -9.05 0.13
CA GLU A 24 -8.01 -10.51 0.02
C GLU A 24 -9.33 -11.07 -0.51
N PHE A 25 -9.26 -12.04 -1.43
CA PHE A 25 -10.44 -12.70 -1.95
C PHE A 25 -10.14 -14.16 -2.31
N THR A 26 -11.19 -14.99 -2.24
CA THR A 26 -11.17 -16.37 -2.74
C THR A 26 -11.79 -16.43 -4.12
N ASP A 27 -11.15 -17.10 -5.07
CA ASP A 27 -11.69 -17.31 -6.41
C ASP A 27 -12.61 -18.54 -6.48
N GLU A 28 -13.07 -18.88 -7.68
CA GLU A 28 -13.96 -20.01 -7.91
C GLU A 28 -13.29 -21.39 -7.81
N PHE A 29 -11.96 -21.42 -7.64
CA PHE A 29 -11.15 -22.61 -7.44
C PHE A 29 -10.69 -22.76 -5.97
N ASP A 30 -11.32 -22.03 -5.05
CA ASP A 30 -10.98 -21.98 -3.62
C ASP A 30 -9.54 -21.49 -3.34
N GLN A 31 -8.93 -20.74 -4.27
CA GLN A 31 -7.59 -20.17 -4.06
C GLN A 31 -7.67 -18.78 -3.45
N ILE A 32 -6.80 -18.52 -2.48
CA ILE A 32 -6.63 -17.19 -1.88
C ILE A 32 -5.83 -16.32 -2.87
N ASN A 33 -6.30 -15.10 -3.05
CA ASN A 33 -5.67 -14.11 -3.93
C ASN A 33 -5.63 -12.76 -3.23
N TYR A 34 -4.56 -12.01 -3.51
CA TYR A 34 -4.27 -10.71 -2.94
C TYR A 34 -4.31 -9.62 -4.00
N LEU A 35 -5.05 -8.54 -3.78
CA LEU A 35 -5.20 -7.42 -4.71
C LEU A 35 -4.85 -6.08 -4.06
N GLU A 36 -4.00 -5.32 -4.72
CA GLU A 36 -3.63 -3.93 -4.41
C GLU A 36 -4.28 -2.96 -5.42
N CYS A 37 -4.77 -1.81 -4.95
CA CYS A 37 -5.42 -0.80 -5.77
C CYS A 37 -4.54 0.46 -5.96
N LYS A 38 -4.03 0.60 -7.19
CA LYS A 38 -3.31 1.70 -7.84
C LYS A 38 -4.19 2.82 -8.37
N THR A 39 -3.81 4.09 -8.18
CA THR A 39 -4.14 5.14 -9.17
C THR A 39 -2.86 5.76 -9.71
N PHE A 40 -2.82 6.10 -10.99
CA PHE A 40 -1.70 6.80 -11.61
C PHE A 40 -2.21 7.91 -12.53
N ASN A 41 -1.38 8.92 -12.76
CA ASN A 41 -1.61 9.92 -13.79
C ASN A 41 -0.64 9.68 -14.95
N ILE A 42 -1.12 9.73 -16.20
CA ILE A 42 -0.30 9.49 -17.39
C ILE A 42 0.92 10.42 -17.46
N LYS A 43 0.82 11.65 -16.94
CA LYS A 43 1.93 12.62 -16.90
C LYS A 43 3.07 12.19 -15.98
N ASN A 44 2.78 11.29 -15.03
CA ASN A 44 3.72 10.83 -14.02
C ASN A 44 3.98 9.32 -14.10
N VAL A 45 3.46 8.63 -15.12
CA VAL A 45 3.57 7.16 -15.24
C VAL A 45 5.03 6.72 -15.40
N ASP A 46 5.86 7.55 -16.03
CA ASP A 46 7.29 7.32 -16.22
C ASP A 46 8.15 7.92 -15.10
N THR A 47 7.54 8.45 -14.04
CA THR A 47 8.30 9.04 -12.92
C THR A 47 8.69 7.98 -11.89
N THR A 48 9.83 8.19 -11.26
CA THR A 48 10.42 7.31 -10.23
C THR A 48 9.70 7.36 -8.87
N GLN A 49 8.46 7.86 -8.82
CA GLN A 49 7.68 7.85 -7.59
C GLN A 49 7.45 6.41 -7.14
N ARG A 50 7.90 6.11 -5.91
CA ARG A 50 7.76 4.77 -5.33
C ARG A 50 6.29 4.41 -5.24
N SER A 51 5.92 3.43 -6.04
CA SER A 51 4.53 2.96 -6.11
C SER A 51 4.24 1.88 -5.09
N PHE A 52 5.25 1.24 -4.51
CA PHE A 52 5.09 0.06 -3.66
C PHE A 52 5.99 0.13 -2.42
N TYR A 53 5.41 -0.10 -1.23
CA TYR A 53 6.14 -0.15 0.04
C TYR A 53 5.69 -1.36 0.85
N LEU A 54 6.62 -2.27 1.12
CA LEU A 54 6.46 -3.24 2.19
C LEU A 54 7.18 -2.70 3.42
N SER A 55 6.47 -2.52 4.52
CA SER A 55 7.11 -2.19 5.79
C SER A 55 7.31 -3.45 6.62
N PRO A 56 8.46 -3.59 7.29
CA PRO A 56 8.67 -4.65 8.27
C PRO A 56 7.54 -4.64 9.30
N SER A 57 7.00 -5.81 9.61
CA SER A 57 6.01 -5.99 10.66
C SER A 57 6.17 -7.38 11.27
N GLU A 58 5.92 -7.52 12.56
CA GLU A 58 5.80 -8.86 13.17
C GLU A 58 4.45 -9.51 12.83
N ASP A 59 3.46 -8.68 12.44
CA ASP A 59 2.07 -9.07 12.21
C ASP A 59 1.59 -8.56 10.83
N PHE A 60 2.00 -9.32 9.80
CA PHE A 60 1.70 -9.06 8.39
C PHE A 60 0.27 -9.42 7.99
N LYS A 61 -0.23 -8.75 6.94
CA LYS A 61 -1.51 -9.05 6.25
C LYS A 61 -1.40 -10.13 5.18
N VAL A 62 -0.19 -10.43 4.72
CA VAL A 62 0.07 -11.57 3.83
C VAL A 62 0.25 -12.80 4.71
N THR A 63 -0.73 -13.69 4.68
CA THR A 63 -0.81 -14.85 5.59
C THR A 63 -0.87 -16.18 4.86
N ALA A 64 -1.09 -16.17 3.54
CA ALA A 64 -1.13 -17.35 2.69
C ALA A 64 -0.12 -17.26 1.54
N ASN A 65 0.27 -18.41 0.99
CA ASN A 65 0.90 -18.49 -0.32
C ASN A 65 -0.19 -18.32 -1.39
N ALA A 66 -0.16 -17.22 -2.12
CA ALA A 66 -1.27 -16.77 -2.97
C ALA A 66 -0.74 -15.94 -4.13
N HIS A 67 -1.56 -15.75 -5.17
CA HIS A 67 -1.23 -14.80 -6.22
C HIS A 67 -1.38 -13.36 -5.73
N HIS A 68 -0.45 -12.51 -6.15
CA HIS A 68 -0.45 -11.09 -5.82
C HIS A 68 -0.67 -10.26 -7.09
N PHE A 69 -1.76 -9.50 -7.11
CA PHE A 69 -2.13 -8.63 -8.21
C PHE A 69 -2.12 -7.17 -7.79
N ALA A 70 -1.89 -6.28 -8.75
CA ALA A 70 -2.25 -4.87 -8.62
C ALA A 70 -3.19 -4.45 -9.73
N ILE A 71 -4.29 -3.79 -9.40
CA ILE A 71 -5.12 -3.08 -10.37
C ILE A 71 -4.76 -1.59 -10.33
N CYS A 72 -4.41 -1.02 -11.47
CA CYS A 72 -3.97 0.37 -11.59
C CYS A 72 -4.94 1.15 -12.47
N TYR A 73 -5.57 2.17 -11.92
CA TYR A 73 -6.48 3.06 -12.63
C TYR A 73 -5.77 4.32 -13.11
N GLU A 74 -5.91 4.64 -14.39
CA GLU A 74 -5.48 5.92 -14.93
C GLU A 74 -6.51 6.99 -14.57
N ILE A 75 -6.13 7.92 -13.69
CA ILE A 75 -7.01 8.98 -13.20
C ILE A 75 -6.57 10.33 -13.75
N ASN A 76 -7.52 11.04 -14.36
CA ASN A 76 -7.33 12.39 -14.89
C ASN A 76 -8.29 13.38 -14.25
N VAL A 77 -7.81 14.63 -14.08
CA VAL A 77 -8.64 15.75 -13.62
C VAL A 77 -9.39 16.30 -14.81
N VAL A 78 -10.72 16.18 -14.81
CA VAL A 78 -11.61 16.64 -15.90
C VAL A 78 -12.27 17.97 -15.61
N GLY A 79 -12.10 18.50 -14.39
CA GLY A 79 -12.64 19.79 -14.00
C GLY A 79 -12.40 20.10 -12.53
N ARG A 80 -12.98 21.22 -12.06
CA ARG A 80 -12.96 21.64 -10.67
C ARG A 80 -14.33 22.10 -10.21
N LYS A 81 -14.67 21.78 -8.96
CA LYS A 81 -15.85 22.30 -8.27
C LYS A 81 -15.37 23.00 -7.00
N GLY A 82 -15.31 24.33 -7.04
CA GLY A 82 -14.67 25.13 -5.98
C GLY A 82 -13.18 24.80 -5.86
N LYS A 83 -12.74 24.41 -4.66
CA LYS A 83 -11.33 24.01 -4.38
C LYS A 83 -11.02 22.56 -4.75
N ASN A 84 -12.03 21.76 -5.11
CA ASN A 84 -11.87 20.32 -5.30
C ASN A 84 -11.73 19.97 -6.79
N ASN A 85 -10.83 19.04 -7.09
CA ASN A 85 -10.71 18.44 -8.43
C ASN A 85 -11.84 17.42 -8.67
N ILE A 86 -12.33 17.36 -9.89
CA ILE A 86 -13.23 16.30 -10.38
C ILE A 86 -12.37 15.31 -11.17
N TYR A 87 -12.41 14.05 -10.77
CA TYR A 87 -11.59 12.98 -11.34
C TYR A 87 -12.43 12.06 -12.23
N LYS A 88 -11.84 11.59 -13.32
CA LYS A 88 -12.39 10.54 -14.18
C LYS A 88 -11.35 9.44 -14.37
N CYS A 89 -11.81 8.20 -14.32
CA CYS A 89 -11.02 7.04 -14.72
C CYS A 89 -11.06 6.88 -16.23
N ASN A 90 -9.89 6.88 -16.86
CA ASN A 90 -9.76 6.77 -18.32
C ASN A 90 -9.49 5.33 -18.76
N SER A 91 -8.67 4.61 -18.01
CA SER A 91 -8.26 3.24 -18.32
C SER A 91 -7.85 2.49 -17.05
N TRP A 92 -7.66 1.17 -17.16
CA TRP A 92 -7.18 0.34 -16.06
C TRP A 92 -6.22 -0.74 -16.58
N LYS A 93 -5.34 -1.22 -15.70
CA LYS A 93 -4.42 -2.35 -15.96
C LYS A 93 -4.42 -3.27 -14.74
N ILE A 94 -4.30 -4.58 -14.96
CA ILE A 94 -4.02 -5.56 -13.91
C ILE A 94 -2.60 -6.08 -14.12
N LEU A 95 -1.80 -6.10 -13.05
CA LEU A 95 -0.40 -6.49 -13.06
C LEU A 95 -0.20 -7.72 -12.17
N ASN A 96 0.62 -8.67 -12.64
CA ASN A 96 1.18 -9.72 -11.78
C ASN A 96 2.35 -9.11 -10.99
N LEU A 97 2.30 -9.19 -9.66
CA LEU A 97 3.35 -8.66 -8.78
C LEU A 97 4.50 -9.65 -8.53
N GLU A 98 4.35 -10.92 -8.88
CA GLU A 98 5.40 -11.95 -8.68
C GLU A 98 6.71 -11.58 -9.40
N ALA A 99 6.62 -11.11 -10.63
CA ALA A 99 7.78 -10.75 -11.45
C ALA A 99 8.20 -9.27 -11.32
N LEU A 100 7.56 -8.51 -10.43
CA LEU A 100 7.87 -7.10 -10.26
C LEU A 100 9.25 -6.95 -9.59
N GLN A 101 10.20 -6.36 -10.30
CA GLN A 101 11.51 -6.00 -9.73
C GLN A 101 11.34 -4.85 -8.73
N LEU A 102 11.89 -5.04 -7.53
CA LEU A 102 11.80 -4.08 -6.43
C LEU A 102 13.20 -3.70 -5.95
N ASP A 103 13.43 -2.41 -5.75
CA ASP A 103 14.63 -1.92 -5.07
C ASP A 103 14.43 -1.95 -3.56
N VAL A 104 15.42 -2.47 -2.84
CA VAL A 104 15.44 -2.41 -1.37
C VAL A 104 15.92 -1.02 -0.96
N LYS A 105 15.06 -0.28 -0.26
CA LYS A 105 15.46 0.95 0.42
C LYS A 105 15.73 0.66 1.89
N TYR A 106 16.97 0.87 2.33
CA TYR A 106 17.30 0.88 3.75
C TYR A 106 16.72 2.13 4.41
N GLU A 107 15.87 1.94 5.41
CA GLU A 107 15.34 3.03 6.24
C GLU A 107 15.70 2.76 7.69
N PHE A 108 16.42 3.71 8.31
CA PHE A 108 16.54 3.76 9.76
C PHE A 108 15.22 4.29 10.31
N ASN A 109 14.48 3.44 11.00
CA ASN A 109 13.22 3.80 11.64
C ASN A 109 13.42 3.82 13.15
N SER A 110 12.96 4.88 13.80
CA SER A 110 12.88 5.03 15.25
C SER A 110 11.54 5.67 15.59
N ASP A 111 11.01 5.38 16.77
CA ASP A 111 9.83 6.07 17.29
C ASP A 111 10.23 7.28 18.16
N ASN A 112 9.25 8.06 18.56
CA ASN A 112 9.50 9.22 19.43
C ASN A 112 10.14 8.78 20.76
N ALA A 113 9.74 7.63 21.31
CA ALA A 113 10.29 7.12 22.56
C ALA A 113 11.80 6.81 22.44
N GLY A 114 12.22 6.21 21.33
CA GLY A 114 13.62 5.95 21.03
C GLY A 114 14.42 7.22 20.79
N MET A 115 13.85 8.19 20.08
CA MET A 115 14.51 9.48 19.79
C MET A 115 14.73 10.35 21.03
N TYR A 116 13.78 10.36 21.98
CA TYR A 116 13.84 11.20 23.18
C TYR A 116 14.30 10.43 24.43
N ASN A 117 15.04 9.34 24.25
CA ASN A 117 15.62 8.60 25.36
C ASN A 117 16.63 9.48 26.11
N GLU A 118 16.48 9.63 27.42
CA GLU A 118 17.34 10.45 28.29
C GLU A 118 18.83 10.12 28.12
N LYS A 119 19.17 8.86 27.82
CA LYS A 119 20.56 8.42 27.60
C LYS A 119 21.19 8.99 26.33
N LEU A 120 20.38 9.46 25.38
CA LEU A 120 20.83 10.06 24.12
C LEU A 120 20.89 11.59 24.19
N ILE A 121 20.34 12.20 25.25
CA ILE A 121 20.27 13.66 25.38
C ILE A 121 21.64 14.18 25.85
N LEU A 122 22.31 14.94 24.98
CA LEU A 122 23.58 15.59 25.30
C LEU A 122 23.40 16.97 25.97
N ALA A 123 22.29 17.66 25.67
CA ALA A 123 21.89 18.93 26.27
C ALA A 123 20.40 19.22 25.97
N GLU A 124 19.71 19.94 26.87
CA GLU A 124 18.33 20.40 26.69
C GLU A 124 18.10 21.78 27.34
N GLY A 125 17.08 22.52 26.92
CA GLY A 125 16.79 23.86 27.43
C GLY A 125 15.33 24.27 27.23
N LYS A 126 14.87 25.22 28.03
CA LYS A 126 13.54 25.85 27.92
C LYS A 126 13.70 27.32 27.53
N ILE A 127 12.79 27.82 26.71
CA ILE A 127 12.71 29.24 26.33
C ILE A 127 11.79 29.97 27.31
#